data_AF-D3ILH1-F1
#
_entry.id   AF-D3ILH1-F1
#
_cell.length_a   1.000
_cell.length_b   1.000
_cell.length_c   1.000
_cell.angle_alpha   90.00
_cell.angle_beta   90.00
_cell.angle_gamma   90.00
#
_symmetry.space_group_name_H-M   'P 1'
#
loop_
_entity.id
_entity.type
_entity.pdbx_description
1 polymer ?
#
loop_
_entity_poly.entity_id
_entity_poly.type
_entity_poly.pdbx_seq_one_letter_code
_entity_poly.pdbx_strand_id
1 'polypeptide(L)'
;MRMLAIISLLMPFCTLCCAQTDSVYSHKGKSMIRYFDIDDFVAKAKGSDFYECMEGHTKVTCFKINDTNGVHVGYTENRESLDTPYSNYYECDLKGRLRYSLESFYNVSIRDKCHYDTLGRVVQMEDKDKPYKFTLESLIKKMKAEYGYDILDRKMTLKMYRSEGKNDLHRPWYEVWCNEDSSGSYSDHFLIDGTTGETLYMEKHVDNLMLMTPEEELKAMTNKSPVKLQDKYLYEQSKKNQQDKKGTKKKGKSFWRKLFD
;
A
#
# COMPACT_ATOMS: atom_id res chain seq x y z
N MET A 1 -90.31 -18.36 -20.84
CA MET A 1 -90.31 -17.04 -21.51
C MET A 1 -89.71 -16.05 -20.52
N ARG A 2 -88.58 -15.36 -20.69
CA ARG A 2 -87.74 -14.91 -21.82
C ARG A 2 -86.28 -14.86 -21.27
N MET A 3 -85.29 -15.52 -21.89
CA MET A 3 -84.31 -14.99 -22.87
C MET A 3 -83.37 -13.86 -22.39
N LEU A 4 -82.06 -14.22 -22.33
CA LEU A 4 -80.82 -13.46 -22.67
C LEU A 4 -80.47 -12.21 -21.82
N ALA A 5 -79.21 -11.86 -21.51
CA ALA A 5 -77.96 -12.00 -22.26
C ALA A 5 -76.69 -11.94 -21.37
N ILE A 6 -75.59 -12.42 -21.95
CA ILE A 6 -74.20 -12.48 -21.49
C ILE A 6 -73.55 -11.09 -21.46
N ILE A 7 -72.81 -10.73 -20.40
CA ILE A 7 -71.59 -9.91 -20.49
C ILE A 7 -70.54 -10.44 -19.51
N SER A 8 -69.46 -10.99 -20.06
CA SER A 8 -68.18 -11.21 -19.40
C SER A 8 -67.51 -9.87 -19.07
N LEU A 9 -67.13 -9.64 -17.83
CA LEU A 9 -66.11 -8.64 -17.52
C LEU A 9 -65.04 -9.29 -16.65
N LEU A 10 -63.89 -9.52 -17.28
CA LEU A 10 -62.61 -9.82 -16.64
C LEU A 10 -62.42 -8.85 -15.47
N MET A 11 -62.32 -9.37 -14.25
CA MET A 11 -61.79 -8.61 -13.12
C MET A 11 -60.28 -8.48 -13.35
N PRO A 12 -59.75 -7.27 -13.60
CA PRO A 12 -58.31 -7.10 -13.59
C PRO A 12 -57.84 -7.26 -12.14
N PHE A 13 -56.80 -8.08 -11.97
CA PHE A 13 -55.98 -8.13 -10.78
C PHE A 13 -55.43 -6.72 -10.50
N CYS A 14 -56.19 -5.93 -9.75
CA CYS A 14 -55.65 -4.77 -9.05
C CYS A 14 -55.05 -5.25 -7.73
N THR A 15 -54.06 -6.14 -7.81
CA THR A 15 -52.98 -6.10 -6.82
C THR A 15 -52.32 -4.75 -7.08
N LEU A 16 -52.67 -3.76 -6.26
CA LEU A 16 -51.79 -2.63 -6.01
C LEU A 16 -50.45 -3.23 -5.61
N CYS A 17 -49.57 -3.42 -6.59
CA CYS A 17 -48.15 -3.30 -6.39
C CYS A 17 -47.93 -1.88 -5.87
N CYS A 18 -48.15 -1.68 -4.58
CA CYS A 18 -47.29 -0.81 -3.83
C CYS A 18 -45.91 -1.41 -4.03
N ALA A 19 -45.24 -0.96 -5.10
CA ALA A 19 -43.80 -1.00 -5.16
C ALA A 19 -43.37 -0.41 -3.83
N GLN A 20 -42.88 -1.26 -2.93
CA GLN A 20 -42.12 -0.81 -1.80
C GLN A 20 -41.00 0.02 -2.44
N THR A 21 -41.13 1.33 -2.34
CA THR A 21 -40.01 2.22 -2.51
C THR A 21 -39.04 1.76 -1.44
N ASP A 22 -38.10 0.90 -1.82
CA ASP A 22 -36.95 0.53 -1.02
C ASP A 22 -36.25 1.85 -0.70
N SER A 23 -36.64 2.42 0.43
CA SER A 23 -36.07 3.64 0.94
C SER A 23 -34.61 3.31 1.16
N VAL A 24 -33.74 3.96 0.39
CA VAL A 24 -32.27 3.93 0.43
C VAL A 24 -31.71 4.17 1.84
N TYR A 25 -32.56 4.51 2.81
CA TYR A 25 -32.27 4.69 4.23
C TYR A 25 -32.26 3.41 5.09
N SER A 26 -32.68 2.23 4.60
CA SER A 26 -32.76 1.02 5.46
C SER A 26 -31.46 0.20 5.58
N HIS A 27 -30.39 0.58 4.87
CA HIS A 27 -29.12 -0.17 4.86
C HIS A 27 -27.98 0.43 5.71
N LYS A 28 -28.29 1.29 6.69
CA LYS A 28 -27.36 1.49 7.83
C LYS A 28 -27.23 0.15 8.58
N GLY A 29 -26.21 -0.63 8.23
CA GLY A 29 -25.59 -1.59 9.17
C GLY A 29 -26.07 -3.04 9.22
N LYS A 30 -26.28 -3.75 8.09
CA LYS A 30 -26.43 -5.23 8.15
C LYS A 30 -25.47 -6.06 7.28
N SER A 31 -24.64 -5.45 6.44
CA SER A 31 -23.56 -6.15 5.71
C SER A 31 -22.30 -5.32 5.41
N MET A 32 -22.37 -3.99 5.56
CA MET A 32 -21.23 -3.11 5.30
C MET A 32 -20.34 -3.01 6.54
N ILE A 33 -19.07 -3.36 6.38
CA ILE A 33 -18.03 -3.34 7.42
C ILE A 33 -17.79 -1.91 7.95
N ARG A 34 -18.06 -0.88 7.14
CA ARG A 34 -17.86 0.53 7.47
C ARG A 34 -18.84 1.43 6.71
N TYR A 35 -19.23 2.54 7.32
CA TYR A 35 -20.04 3.59 6.70
C TYR A 35 -19.53 4.95 7.16
N PHE A 36 -19.36 5.87 6.22
CA PHE A 36 -18.85 7.21 6.48
C PHE A 36 -19.97 8.14 6.96
N ASP A 37 -19.76 8.80 8.09
CA ASP A 37 -20.73 9.74 8.66
C ASP A 37 -20.59 11.12 8.00
N ILE A 38 -21.43 11.36 6.99
CA ILE A 38 -21.44 12.60 6.23
C ILE A 38 -21.86 13.79 7.10
N ASP A 39 -22.81 13.60 8.01
CA ASP A 39 -23.32 14.68 8.85
C ASP A 39 -22.24 15.14 9.85
N ASP A 40 -21.53 14.19 10.45
CA ASP A 40 -20.35 14.47 11.28
C ASP A 40 -19.25 15.18 10.48
N PHE A 41 -18.96 14.73 9.25
CA PHE A 41 -18.01 15.41 8.38
C PHE A 41 -18.40 16.86 8.11
N VAL A 42 -19.65 17.12 7.72
CA VAL A 42 -20.13 18.48 7.42
C VAL A 42 -20.02 19.37 8.66
N ALA A 43 -20.37 18.85 9.84
CA ALA A 43 -20.29 19.58 11.10
C ALA A 43 -18.84 19.94 11.48
N LYS A 44 -17.90 19.00 11.32
CA LYS A 44 -16.48 19.20 11.66
C LYS A 44 -15.72 20.01 10.64
N ALA A 45 -15.98 19.81 9.34
CA ALA A 45 -15.29 20.48 8.25
C ALA A 45 -15.68 21.96 8.12
N LYS A 46 -16.85 22.37 8.63
CA LYS A 46 -17.29 23.79 8.67
C LYS A 46 -17.19 24.49 7.30
N GLY A 47 -17.57 23.79 6.24
CA GLY A 47 -17.53 24.29 4.86
C GLY A 47 -16.18 24.07 4.14
N SER A 48 -15.18 23.51 4.79
CA SER A 48 -13.94 23.01 4.16
C SER A 48 -14.19 21.69 3.41
N ASP A 49 -13.30 21.37 2.47
CA ASP A 49 -13.23 20.06 1.82
C ASP A 49 -12.46 19.02 2.64
N PHE A 50 -11.92 19.39 3.81
CA PHE A 50 -11.24 18.45 4.69
C PHE A 50 -11.38 18.84 6.16
N TYR A 51 -11.23 17.83 7.03
CA TYR A 51 -10.95 18.05 8.44
C TYR A 51 -9.98 16.98 8.97
N GLU A 52 -9.32 17.33 10.07
CA GLU A 52 -8.49 16.41 10.84
C GLU A 52 -8.91 16.45 12.30
N CYS A 53 -8.92 15.30 12.96
CA CYS A 53 -9.14 15.20 14.40
C CYS A 53 -8.37 14.04 15.03
N MET A 54 -8.28 14.07 16.36
CA MET A 54 -7.71 12.98 17.15
C MET A 54 -8.82 12.16 17.79
N GLU A 55 -8.78 10.85 17.56
CA GLU A 55 -9.59 9.84 18.25
C GLU A 55 -8.66 9.00 19.13
N GLY A 56 -8.46 9.43 20.38
CA GLY A 56 -7.42 8.86 21.25
C GLY A 56 -6.04 9.02 20.62
N HIS A 57 -5.34 7.90 20.41
CA HIS A 57 -4.02 7.85 19.77
C HIS A 57 -4.09 7.59 18.25
N THR A 58 -5.25 7.83 17.63
CA THR A 58 -5.43 7.74 16.18
C THR A 58 -5.68 9.11 15.60
N LYS A 59 -4.87 9.51 14.63
CA LYS A 59 -5.13 10.67 13.79
C LYS A 59 -6.09 10.27 12.68
N VAL A 60 -7.22 10.95 12.58
CA VAL A 60 -8.24 10.73 11.55
C VAL A 60 -8.31 11.94 10.65
N THR A 61 -8.00 11.74 9.37
CA THR A 61 -8.06 12.78 8.35
C THR A 61 -9.12 12.39 7.32
N CYS A 62 -10.10 13.26 7.11
CA CYS A 62 -11.17 13.02 6.15
C CYS A 62 -11.15 14.08 5.05
N PHE A 63 -11.36 13.67 3.79
CA PHE A 63 -11.45 14.57 2.65
C PHE A 63 -12.71 14.35 1.84
N LYS A 64 -13.20 15.43 1.24
CA LYS A 64 -14.10 15.43 0.10
C LYS A 64 -13.30 15.15 -1.18
N ILE A 65 -13.76 14.19 -1.97
CA ILE A 65 -13.15 13.79 -3.25
C ILE A 65 -13.94 14.41 -4.38
N ASN A 66 -13.25 15.11 -5.27
CA ASN A 66 -13.81 15.57 -6.53
C ASN A 66 -13.21 14.76 -7.70
N ASP A 67 -13.99 14.57 -8.77
CA ASP A 67 -13.48 14.01 -10.02
C ASP A 67 -12.60 15.02 -10.78
N THR A 68 -12.12 14.63 -11.97
CA THR A 68 -11.27 15.49 -12.80
C THR A 68 -11.95 16.78 -13.28
N ASN A 69 -13.29 16.84 -13.24
CA ASN A 69 -14.08 18.02 -13.59
C ASN A 69 -14.43 18.88 -12.36
N GLY A 70 -13.94 18.51 -11.17
CA GLY A 70 -14.24 19.20 -9.91
C GLY A 70 -15.62 18.83 -9.33
N VAL A 71 -16.28 17.80 -9.85
CA VAL A 71 -17.57 17.33 -9.32
C VAL A 71 -17.33 16.47 -8.09
N HIS A 72 -18.03 16.76 -6.99
CA HIS A 72 -17.98 15.94 -5.78
C HIS A 72 -18.47 14.51 -6.05
N VAL A 73 -17.63 13.52 -5.75
CA VAL A 73 -17.91 12.10 -6.03
C VAL A 73 -17.86 11.20 -4.80
N GLY A 74 -17.35 11.69 -3.67
CA GLY A 74 -17.26 10.85 -2.47
C GLY A 74 -16.35 11.42 -1.40
N TYR A 75 -15.96 10.57 -0.47
CA TYR A 75 -15.19 10.94 0.71
C TYR A 75 -14.04 9.95 0.94
N THR A 76 -12.91 10.42 1.44
CA THR A 76 -11.87 9.54 1.99
C THR A 76 -11.82 9.67 3.51
N GLU A 77 -11.39 8.59 4.14
CA GLU A 77 -11.01 8.57 5.55
C GLU A 77 -9.66 7.85 5.68
N ASN A 78 -8.66 8.54 6.21
CA ASN A 78 -7.38 7.96 6.59
C ASN A 78 -7.28 7.93 8.11
N ARG A 79 -6.92 6.76 8.66
CA ARG A 79 -6.71 6.53 10.08
C ARG A 79 -5.30 6.08 10.33
N GLU A 80 -4.51 6.93 10.98
CA GLU A 80 -3.12 6.65 11.31
C GLU A 80 -2.97 6.49 12.83
N SER A 81 -2.49 5.32 13.27
CA SER A 81 -2.09 5.12 14.66
C SER A 81 -0.83 5.93 14.96
N LEU A 82 -0.80 6.66 16.07
CA LEU A 82 0.42 7.32 16.55
C LEU A 82 1.37 6.36 17.28
N ASP A 83 0.84 5.24 17.78
CA ASP A 83 1.60 4.27 18.57
C ASP A 83 2.20 3.15 17.71
N THR A 84 1.66 2.93 16.52
CA THR A 84 2.06 1.83 15.63
C THR A 84 2.22 2.32 14.19
N PRO A 85 2.99 1.63 13.35
CA PRO A 85 3.15 2.01 11.95
C PRO A 85 1.93 1.68 11.09
N TYR A 86 0.87 1.11 11.66
CA TYR A 86 -0.31 0.72 10.91
C TYR A 86 -1.23 1.91 10.62
N SER A 87 -1.77 1.94 9.41
CA SER A 87 -2.81 2.87 9.01
C SER A 87 -3.86 2.20 8.14
N ASN A 88 -5.05 2.77 8.12
CA ASN A 88 -6.15 2.32 7.29
C ASN A 88 -6.66 3.47 6.42
N TYR A 89 -6.96 3.16 5.18
CA TYR A 89 -7.51 4.08 4.21
C TYR A 89 -8.82 3.54 3.65
N TYR A 90 -9.82 4.41 3.57
CA TYR A 90 -11.14 4.09 3.06
C TYR A 90 -11.60 5.15 2.07
N GLU A 91 -12.25 4.70 1.00
CA GLU A 91 -13.00 5.57 0.10
C GLU A 91 -14.48 5.20 0.18
N CYS A 92 -15.33 6.22 0.26
CA CYS A 92 -16.76 6.09 0.36
C CYS A 92 -17.45 6.93 -0.72
N ASP A 93 -18.62 6.48 -1.17
CA ASP A 93 -19.41 7.24 -2.14
C ASP A 93 -20.16 8.42 -1.49
N LEU A 94 -20.93 9.16 -2.30
CA LEU A 94 -21.77 10.29 -1.86
C LEU A 94 -22.82 9.93 -0.81
N LYS A 95 -23.11 8.64 -0.62
CA LYS A 95 -24.01 8.14 0.42
C LYS A 95 -23.24 7.58 1.60
N GLY A 96 -21.92 7.76 1.68
CA GLY A 96 -21.08 7.25 2.75
C GLY A 96 -20.86 5.75 2.72
N ARG A 97 -21.22 5.06 1.63
CA ARG A 97 -21.04 3.62 1.51
C ARG A 97 -19.61 3.31 1.11
N LEU A 98 -19.00 2.32 1.75
CA LEU A 98 -17.63 1.88 1.46
C LEU A 98 -17.50 1.43 0.00
N ARG A 99 -16.44 1.92 -0.67
CA ARG A 99 -16.09 1.62 -2.07
C ARG A 99 -14.72 0.99 -2.19
N TYR A 100 -13.80 1.39 -1.32
CA TYR A 100 -12.44 0.89 -1.29
C TYR A 100 -11.92 0.85 0.15
N SER A 101 -11.11 -0.16 0.47
CA SER A 101 -10.38 -0.25 1.73
C SER A 101 -8.96 -0.76 1.51
N LEU A 102 -8.03 -0.19 2.26
CA LEU A 102 -6.62 -0.56 2.23
C LEU A 102 -6.03 -0.43 3.63
N GLU A 103 -5.24 -1.42 4.04
CA GLU A 103 -4.38 -1.33 5.22
C GLU A 103 -2.92 -1.11 4.78
N SER A 104 -2.18 -0.31 5.53
CA SER A 104 -0.77 -0.03 5.27
C SER A 104 0.07 -0.18 6.53
N PHE A 105 1.35 -0.53 6.33
CA PHE A 105 2.41 -0.47 7.32
C PHE A 105 3.41 0.59 6.85
N TYR A 106 3.53 1.69 7.59
CA TYR A 106 4.09 2.95 7.08
C TYR A 106 3.44 3.32 5.74
N ASN A 107 4.26 3.43 4.68
CA ASN A 107 3.87 3.82 3.33
C ASN A 107 3.71 2.62 2.39
N VAL A 108 3.67 1.38 2.90
CA VAL A 108 3.45 0.18 2.07
C VAL A 108 2.08 -0.44 2.35
N SER A 109 1.33 -0.70 1.28
CA SER A 109 0.08 -1.46 1.32
C SER A 109 0.34 -2.89 1.78
N ILE A 110 -0.43 -3.42 2.74
CA ILE A 110 -0.33 -4.79 3.29
C ILE A 110 -1.68 -5.49 3.25
N ARG A 111 -1.69 -6.82 3.44
CA ARG A 111 -2.91 -7.66 3.45
C ARG A 111 -3.77 -7.43 2.20
N ASP A 112 -5.07 -7.63 2.32
CA ASP A 112 -6.01 -7.44 1.22
C ASP A 112 -6.36 -5.97 1.02
N LYS A 113 -6.19 -5.47 -0.21
CA LYS A 113 -6.97 -4.32 -0.68
C LYS A 113 -8.28 -4.79 -1.29
N CYS A 114 -9.37 -4.11 -0.99
CA CYS A 114 -10.72 -4.53 -1.40
C CYS A 114 -11.47 -3.40 -2.09
N HIS A 115 -12.21 -3.74 -3.16
CA HIS A 115 -13.24 -2.89 -3.75
C HIS A 115 -14.62 -3.48 -3.50
N TYR A 116 -15.59 -2.60 -3.29
CA TYR A 116 -16.94 -2.97 -2.88
C TYR A 116 -17.98 -2.47 -3.88
N ASP A 117 -19.04 -3.26 -4.09
CA ASP A 117 -20.23 -2.81 -4.82
C ASP A 117 -21.12 -1.88 -3.98
N THR A 118 -22.24 -1.45 -4.55
CA THR A 118 -23.18 -0.53 -3.89
C THR A 118 -23.96 -1.15 -2.73
N LEU A 119 -23.88 -2.47 -2.56
CA LEU A 119 -24.47 -3.23 -1.46
C LEU A 119 -23.41 -3.62 -0.41
N GLY A 120 -22.16 -3.18 -0.58
CA GLY A 120 -21.07 -3.44 0.35
C GLY A 120 -20.42 -4.82 0.19
N ARG A 121 -20.67 -5.52 -0.92
CA ARG A 121 -20.05 -6.82 -1.18
C ARG A 121 -18.70 -6.62 -1.86
N VAL A 122 -17.70 -7.41 -1.47
CA VAL A 122 -16.38 -7.39 -2.11
C VAL A 122 -16.54 -7.88 -3.56
N VAL A 123 -16.14 -7.05 -4.52
CA VAL A 123 -16.13 -7.38 -5.96
C VAL A 123 -14.73 -7.58 -6.51
N GLN A 124 -13.72 -7.04 -5.83
CA GLN A 124 -12.33 -7.25 -6.17
C GLN A 124 -11.51 -7.27 -4.89
N MET A 125 -10.58 -8.21 -4.80
CA MET A 125 -9.66 -8.38 -3.69
C MET A 125 -8.28 -8.67 -4.27
N GLU A 126 -7.25 -8.01 -3.73
CA GLU A 126 -5.86 -8.29 -4.07
C GLU A 126 -5.06 -8.40 -2.77
N ASP A 127 -4.59 -9.62 -2.50
CA ASP A 127 -3.65 -9.92 -1.42
C ASP A 127 -2.27 -9.33 -1.77
N LYS A 128 -1.91 -8.26 -1.07
CA LYS A 128 -0.63 -7.56 -1.22
C LYS A 128 0.54 -8.33 -0.62
N ASP A 129 0.29 -9.28 0.27
CA ASP A 129 1.31 -10.07 0.94
C ASP A 129 1.65 -11.35 0.16
N LYS A 130 0.77 -11.78 -0.74
CA LYS A 130 0.95 -12.94 -1.62
C LYS A 130 2.35 -13.08 -2.27
N PRO A 131 3.01 -12.01 -2.75
CA PRO A 131 4.34 -12.15 -3.34
C PRO A 131 5.45 -12.50 -2.33
N TYR A 132 5.24 -12.25 -1.05
CA TYR A 132 6.26 -12.29 0.00
C TYR A 132 6.16 -13.58 0.83
N LYS A 133 7.02 -14.57 0.53
CA LYS A 133 7.10 -15.79 1.36
C LYS A 133 7.73 -15.52 2.72
N PHE A 134 8.71 -14.61 2.76
CA PHE A 134 9.23 -14.08 4.01
C PHE A 134 8.30 -12.95 4.45
N THR A 135 7.49 -13.20 5.47
CA THR A 135 6.37 -12.31 5.82
C THR A 135 6.81 -11.02 6.50
N LEU A 136 5.89 -10.04 6.59
CA LEU A 136 6.11 -8.82 7.36
C LEU A 136 6.40 -9.11 8.84
N GLU A 137 5.70 -10.07 9.45
CA GLU A 137 5.97 -10.46 10.85
C GLU A 137 7.36 -11.08 11.00
N SER A 138 7.83 -11.81 10.00
CA SER A 138 9.17 -12.38 9.97
C SER A 138 10.23 -11.29 9.82
N LEU A 139 9.96 -10.27 8.99
CA LEU A 139 10.79 -9.09 8.87
C LEU A 139 10.90 -8.34 10.20
N ILE A 140 9.77 -8.03 10.86
CA ILE A 140 9.75 -7.35 12.16
C ILE A 140 10.61 -8.10 13.18
N LYS A 141 10.48 -9.42 13.26
CA LYS A 141 11.29 -10.27 14.15
C LYS A 141 12.77 -10.24 13.79
N LYS A 142 13.11 -10.37 12.50
CA LYS A 142 14.51 -10.33 12.03
C LYS A 142 15.17 -8.99 12.34
N MET A 143 14.50 -7.88 12.04
CA MET A 143 15.03 -6.54 12.29
C MET A 143 15.36 -6.33 13.78
N LYS A 144 14.48 -6.80 14.66
CA LYS A 144 14.70 -6.71 16.10
C LYS A 144 15.79 -7.66 16.60
N ALA A 145 15.78 -8.92 16.14
CA ALA A 145 16.67 -9.95 16.66
C ALA A 145 18.10 -9.87 16.13
N GLU A 146 18.28 -9.52 14.85
CA GLU A 146 19.58 -9.52 14.17
C GLU A 146 20.24 -8.14 14.17
N TYR A 147 19.43 -7.08 14.05
CA TYR A 147 19.95 -5.70 13.92
C TYR A 147 19.63 -4.81 15.12
N GLY A 148 18.80 -5.28 16.06
CA GLY A 148 18.43 -4.50 17.25
C GLY A 148 17.41 -3.38 16.97
N TYR A 149 16.83 -3.31 15.78
CA TYR A 149 15.85 -2.29 15.42
C TYR A 149 14.42 -2.78 15.60
N ASP A 150 13.65 -2.10 16.45
CA ASP A 150 12.20 -2.32 16.54
C ASP A 150 11.48 -1.50 15.47
N ILE A 151 11.18 -2.14 14.35
CA ILE A 151 10.53 -1.44 13.22
C ILE A 151 9.03 -1.16 13.44
N LEU A 152 8.50 -1.45 14.63
CA LEU A 152 7.22 -0.93 15.08
C LEU A 152 7.36 0.45 15.74
N ASP A 153 8.57 0.84 16.12
CA ASP A 153 8.83 2.18 16.66
C ASP A 153 8.94 3.20 15.51
N ARG A 154 7.92 4.06 15.41
CA ARG A 154 7.83 5.15 14.42
C ARG A 154 8.91 6.22 14.58
N LYS A 155 9.56 6.33 15.74
CA LYS A 155 10.64 7.29 15.95
C LYS A 155 11.96 6.77 15.37
N MET A 156 12.14 5.46 15.43
CA MET A 156 13.37 4.80 15.03
C MET A 156 13.34 4.34 13.57
N THR A 157 12.17 4.10 12.99
CA THR A 157 12.07 3.73 11.57
C THR A 157 11.74 4.95 10.72
N LEU A 158 12.65 5.29 9.80
CA LEU A 158 12.51 6.44 8.92
C LEU A 158 11.59 6.13 7.73
N LYS A 159 11.86 5.01 7.04
CA LYS A 159 11.15 4.60 5.81
C LYS A 159 11.10 3.08 5.72
N MET A 160 10.02 2.58 5.12
CA MET A 160 9.92 1.20 4.68
C MET A 160 9.39 1.17 3.24
N TYR A 161 10.02 0.38 2.39
CA TYR A 161 9.50 0.07 1.06
C TYR A 161 9.45 -1.43 0.85
N ARG A 162 8.60 -1.83 -0.10
CA ARG A 162 8.60 -3.19 -0.62
C ARG A 162 8.21 -3.16 -2.08
N SER A 163 8.73 -4.11 -2.85
CA SER A 163 8.38 -4.31 -4.25
C SER A 163 8.31 -5.80 -4.55
N GLU A 164 7.47 -6.20 -5.50
CA GLU A 164 7.49 -7.55 -6.07
C GLU A 164 8.71 -7.79 -6.96
N GLY A 165 9.44 -6.71 -7.26
CA GLY A 165 10.69 -6.70 -7.99
C GLY A 165 10.59 -7.05 -9.47
N LYS A 166 9.39 -6.96 -10.06
CA LYS A 166 9.13 -7.29 -11.47
C LYS A 166 10.07 -6.58 -12.45
N ASN A 167 10.46 -5.34 -12.13
CA ASN A 167 11.27 -4.48 -12.98
C ASN A 167 12.73 -4.35 -12.51
N ASP A 168 13.12 -4.98 -11.40
CA ASP A 168 14.44 -4.80 -10.78
C ASP A 168 15.15 -6.14 -10.47
N LEU A 169 15.07 -6.64 -9.25
CA LEU A 169 15.71 -7.86 -8.75
C LEU A 169 15.04 -9.14 -9.25
N HIS A 170 13.90 -9.03 -9.96
CA HIS A 170 13.06 -10.13 -10.41
C HIS A 170 12.61 -11.07 -9.27
N ARG A 171 12.54 -10.53 -8.05
CA ARG A 171 12.09 -11.19 -6.83
C ARG A 171 11.58 -10.16 -5.83
N PRO A 172 10.66 -10.52 -4.93
CA PRO A 172 10.16 -9.61 -3.92
C PRO A 172 11.28 -9.19 -2.97
N TRP A 173 11.22 -7.96 -2.47
CA TRP A 173 12.18 -7.44 -1.50
C TRP A 173 11.55 -6.40 -0.57
N TYR A 174 12.18 -6.23 0.59
CA TYR A 174 11.93 -5.18 1.56
C TYR A 174 13.14 -4.25 1.62
N GLU A 175 12.87 -2.96 1.78
CA GLU A 175 13.87 -1.96 2.10
C GLU A 175 13.45 -1.26 3.39
N VAL A 176 14.36 -1.19 4.36
CA VAL A 176 14.07 -0.63 5.68
C VAL A 176 15.17 0.32 6.08
N TRP A 177 14.82 1.54 6.46
CA TRP A 177 15.75 2.58 6.90
C TRP A 177 15.48 2.89 8.37
N CYS A 178 16.46 2.64 9.22
CA CYS A 178 16.35 2.81 10.67
C CYS A 178 17.34 3.86 11.15
N ASN A 179 16.88 4.85 11.90
CA ASN A 179 17.75 5.79 12.60
C ASN A 179 18.55 5.05 13.67
N GLU A 180 19.83 5.38 13.82
CA GLU A 180 20.68 4.82 14.88
C GLU A 180 20.23 5.31 16.27
N ASP A 181 19.69 6.52 16.34
CA ASP A 181 19.19 7.14 17.56
C ASP A 181 18.02 8.10 17.27
N SER A 182 17.48 8.70 18.33
CA SER A 182 16.36 9.65 18.23
C SER A 182 16.72 11.01 17.61
N SER A 183 18.01 11.31 17.42
CA SER A 183 18.42 12.55 16.74
C SER A 183 18.09 12.50 15.25
N GLY A 184 18.06 11.30 14.68
CA GLY A 184 17.83 11.11 13.25
C GLY A 184 18.98 11.60 12.38
N SER A 185 20.19 11.78 12.94
CA SER A 185 21.37 12.23 12.18
C SER A 185 21.92 11.14 11.26
N TYR A 186 21.91 9.90 11.73
CA TYR A 186 22.44 8.74 11.02
C TYR A 186 21.43 7.62 10.94
N SER A 187 21.49 6.85 9.85
CA SER A 187 20.64 5.68 9.67
C SER A 187 21.35 4.49 9.04
N ASP A 188 20.89 3.29 9.40
CA ASP A 188 21.24 2.03 8.77
C ASP A 188 20.14 1.63 7.77
N HIS A 189 20.53 1.25 6.56
CA HIS A 189 19.63 0.89 5.47
C HIS A 189 19.81 -0.58 5.11
N PHE A 190 18.70 -1.31 4.99
CA PHE A 190 18.70 -2.75 4.76
C PHE A 190 17.89 -3.09 3.52
N LEU A 191 18.46 -3.90 2.63
CA LEU A 191 17.75 -4.55 1.53
C LEU A 191 17.64 -6.04 1.83
N ILE A 192 16.41 -6.53 2.02
CA ILE A 192 16.12 -7.90 2.46
C ILE A 192 15.29 -8.62 1.40
N ASP A 193 15.66 -9.84 1.07
CA ASP A 193 14.93 -10.71 0.15
C ASP A 193 13.55 -11.07 0.73
N GLY A 194 12.48 -10.73 0.02
CA GLY A 194 11.10 -10.97 0.43
C GLY A 194 10.64 -12.43 0.28
N THR A 195 11.49 -13.31 -0.23
CA THR A 195 11.25 -14.75 -0.35
C THR A 195 12.00 -15.53 0.73
N THR A 196 13.27 -15.22 0.95
CA THR A 196 14.16 -16.00 1.83
C THR A 196 14.46 -15.33 3.16
N GLY A 197 14.29 -14.01 3.27
CA GLY A 197 14.73 -13.22 4.41
C GLY A 197 16.24 -12.98 4.47
N GLU A 198 16.98 -13.32 3.40
CA GLU A 198 18.40 -13.02 3.26
C GLU A 198 18.64 -11.51 3.15
N THR A 199 19.67 -11.01 3.82
CA THR A 199 20.09 -9.61 3.68
C THR A 199 20.98 -9.48 2.46
N LEU A 200 20.43 -8.86 1.42
CA LEU A 200 21.06 -8.73 0.11
C LEU A 200 22.12 -7.64 0.11
N TYR A 201 21.83 -6.54 0.81
CA TYR A 201 22.70 -5.37 0.89
C TYR A 201 22.38 -4.57 2.14
N MET A 202 23.37 -3.86 2.65
CA MET A 202 23.24 -3.03 3.83
C MET A 202 24.23 -1.87 3.76
N GLU A 203 23.76 -0.68 4.09
CA GLU A 203 24.59 0.50 4.35
C GLU A 203 24.43 0.88 5.80
N LYS A 204 25.54 1.16 6.48
CA LYS A 204 25.53 1.55 7.89
C LYS A 204 25.99 2.98 8.06
N HIS A 205 25.47 3.64 9.09
CA HIS A 205 25.90 4.97 9.49
C HIS A 205 25.84 5.99 8.34
N VAL A 206 24.71 5.97 7.61
CA VAL A 206 24.44 6.90 6.52
C VAL A 206 24.02 8.24 7.12
N ASP A 207 24.78 9.29 6.82
CA ASP A 207 24.44 10.66 7.23
C ASP A 207 23.17 11.13 6.51
N ASN A 208 22.11 11.35 7.29
CA ASN A 208 20.81 11.74 6.76
C ASN A 208 20.82 13.16 6.18
N LEU A 209 21.75 14.03 6.57
CA LEU A 209 21.94 15.36 5.99
C LEU A 209 22.60 15.31 4.61
N MET A 210 23.30 14.21 4.30
CA MET A 210 23.95 13.98 3.02
C MET A 210 23.07 13.15 2.06
N LEU A 211 21.84 12.82 2.47
CA LEU A 211 20.86 12.25 1.56
C LEU A 211 20.52 13.28 0.48
N MET A 212 20.44 12.80 -0.76
CA MET A 212 20.13 13.64 -1.91
C MET A 212 18.78 14.35 -1.71
N THR A 213 18.74 15.62 -2.08
CA THR A 213 17.47 16.34 -2.23
C THR A 213 16.63 15.70 -3.34
N PRO A 214 15.29 15.87 -3.36
CA PRO A 214 14.45 15.32 -4.41
C PRO A 214 14.88 15.73 -5.84
N GLU A 215 15.44 16.93 -6.00
CA GLU A 215 15.98 17.40 -7.28
C GLU A 215 17.26 16.66 -7.69
N GLU A 216 18.16 16.41 -6.73
CA GLU A 216 19.38 15.63 -6.95
C GLU A 216 19.07 14.17 -7.24
N GLU A 217 18.10 13.57 -6.54
CA GLU A 217 17.60 12.22 -6.83
C GLU A 217 17.04 12.15 -8.25
N LEU A 218 16.22 13.12 -8.67
CA LEU A 218 15.67 13.17 -10.02
C LEU A 218 16.75 13.30 -11.09
N LYS A 219 17.75 14.14 -10.85
CA LYS A 219 18.91 14.32 -11.75
C LYS A 219 19.75 13.04 -11.83
N ALA A 220 19.99 12.38 -10.70
CA ALA A 220 20.73 11.13 -10.64
C ALA A 220 19.98 9.98 -11.33
N MET A 221 18.65 9.89 -11.15
CA MET A 221 17.80 8.94 -11.87
C MET A 221 17.82 9.19 -13.39
N THR A 222 17.75 10.45 -13.82
CA THR A 222 17.86 10.83 -15.25
C THR A 222 19.22 10.41 -15.83
N ASN A 223 20.28 10.54 -15.03
CA ASN A 223 21.63 10.14 -15.40
C ASN A 223 21.93 8.65 -15.20
N LYS A 224 20.93 7.85 -14.79
CA LYS A 224 21.06 6.41 -14.49
C LYS A 224 22.13 6.08 -13.43
N SER A 225 22.39 7.01 -12.53
CA SER A 225 23.22 6.77 -11.35
C SER A 225 22.42 5.93 -10.33
N PRO A 226 23.04 4.95 -9.65
CA PRO A 226 22.36 4.17 -8.63
C PRO A 226 22.07 5.05 -7.41
N VAL A 227 20.80 5.40 -7.21
CA VAL A 227 20.33 6.19 -6.06
C VAL A 227 19.69 5.28 -5.02
N LYS A 228 18.80 4.38 -5.46
CA LYS A 228 18.09 3.45 -4.58
C LYS A 228 19.00 2.32 -4.11
N LEU A 229 18.73 1.80 -2.91
CA LEU A 229 19.52 0.73 -2.32
C LEU A 229 19.57 -0.52 -3.22
N GLN A 230 18.44 -0.85 -3.86
CA GLN A 230 18.35 -1.93 -4.86
C GLN A 230 19.22 -1.66 -6.10
N ASP A 231 19.30 -0.41 -6.59
CA ASP A 231 20.17 -0.08 -7.74
C ASP A 231 21.65 -0.18 -7.36
N LYS A 232 22.02 0.26 -6.16
CA LYS A 232 23.38 0.13 -5.62
C LYS A 232 23.78 -1.35 -5.53
N TYR A 233 22.91 -2.19 -4.98
CA TYR A 233 23.12 -3.64 -4.92
C TYR A 233 23.34 -4.25 -6.31
N LEU A 234 22.47 -3.97 -7.29
CA LEU A 234 22.62 -4.47 -8.66
C LEU A 234 23.92 -3.98 -9.30
N TYR A 235 24.29 -2.72 -9.06
CA TYR A 235 25.53 -2.14 -9.55
C TYR A 235 26.76 -2.88 -9.00
N GLU A 236 26.80 -3.16 -7.69
CA GLU A 236 27.88 -3.94 -7.07
C GLU A 236 27.97 -5.37 -7.61
N GLN A 237 26.83 -6.05 -7.79
CA GLN A 237 26.81 -7.38 -8.39
C GLN A 237 27.40 -7.35 -9.81
N SER A 238 27.05 -6.34 -10.61
CA SER A 238 27.56 -6.20 -11.96
C SER A 238 29.09 -6.04 -12.00
N LYS A 239 29.65 -5.29 -11.04
CA LYS A 239 31.11 -5.10 -10.90
C LYS A 239 31.84 -6.40 -10.55
N LYS A 240 31.31 -7.16 -9.58
CA LYS A 240 31.87 -8.47 -9.19
C LYS A 240 31.90 -9.42 -10.39
N ASN A 241 30.79 -9.52 -11.12
CA ASN A 241 30.68 -10.35 -12.33
C ASN A 241 31.67 -9.94 -13.44
N GLN A 242 31.99 -8.65 -13.59
CA GLN A 242 33.00 -8.18 -14.54
C GLN A 242 34.43 -8.52 -14.12
N GLN A 243 34.73 -8.47 -12.82
CA GLN A 243 36.04 -8.85 -12.28
C GLN A 243 36.29 -10.36 -12.45
N ASP A 244 35.29 -11.19 -12.19
CA ASP A 244 35.39 -12.64 -12.34
C ASP A 244 35.63 -13.07 -13.81
N LYS A 245 34.96 -12.39 -14.75
CA LYS A 245 35.21 -12.56 -16.20
C LYS A 245 36.63 -12.16 -16.62
N LYS A 246 37.24 -11.15 -15.97
CA LYS A 246 38.64 -10.76 -16.22
C LYS A 246 39.63 -11.72 -15.56
N GLY A 247 39.30 -12.27 -14.39
CA GLY A 247 40.11 -13.27 -13.67
C GLY A 247 40.16 -14.63 -14.38
N THR A 248 39.04 -15.11 -14.92
CA THR A 248 38.97 -16.34 -15.72
C THR A 248 39.71 -16.21 -17.06
N LYS A 249 39.68 -15.04 -17.72
CA LYS A 249 40.50 -14.78 -18.92
C LYS A 249 42.01 -14.81 -18.66
N LYS A 250 42.49 -14.47 -17.47
CA LYS A 250 43.92 -14.58 -17.11
C LYS A 250 44.36 -16.02 -16.85
N LYS A 251 43.49 -16.89 -16.33
CA LYS A 251 43.82 -18.32 -16.10
C LYS A 251 43.76 -19.18 -17.38
N GLY A 252 42.95 -18.80 -18.37
CA GLY A 252 42.83 -19.54 -19.65
C GLY A 252 44.03 -19.44 -20.60
N LYS A 253 44.87 -18.39 -20.49
CA LYS A 253 46.06 -18.22 -21.36
C LYS A 253 47.31 -18.96 -20.87
N SER A 254 47.36 -19.38 -19.61
CA SER A 254 48.52 -20.10 -19.05
C SER A 254 48.42 -21.61 -19.21
N PHE A 255 47.21 -22.18 -19.35
CA PHE A 255 47.04 -23.63 -19.44
C PHE A 255 47.55 -24.19 -20.77
N TRP A 256 47.31 -23.49 -21.89
CA TRP A 256 47.80 -23.90 -23.23
C TRP A 256 49.30 -23.68 -23.45
N ARG A 257 49.97 -22.87 -22.62
CA ARG A 257 51.42 -22.67 -22.69
C ARG A 257 52.24 -23.73 -21.95
N LYS A 258 51.64 -24.54 -21.08
CA LYS A 258 52.32 -25.62 -20.36
C LYS A 258 52.16 -27.00 -21.01
N LEU A 259 51.37 -27.12 -22.07
CA LEU A 259 51.17 -28.38 -22.79
C LEU A 259 52.09 -28.54 -24.01
N PHE A 260 52.89 -27.52 -24.32
CA PHE A 260 53.75 -27.46 -25.51
C PHE A 260 55.16 -26.90 -25.22
N ASP A 261 55.56 -26.79 -23.95
CA ASP A 261 56.95 -26.56 -23.54
C ASP A 261 57.50 -27.81 -22.84
#